data_AF-A0A9E2EAT5-F1
#
_entry.id   AF-A0A9E2EAT5-F1
#
_cell.length_a   1.000
_cell.length_b   1.000
_cell.length_c   1.000
_cell.angle_alpha   90.00
_cell.angle_beta   90.00
_cell.angle_gamma   90.00
#
_symmetry.space_group_name_H-M   'P 1'
#
loop_
_entity.id
_entity.type
_entity.pdbx_description
1 polymer ?
#
loop_
_entity_poly.entity_id
_entity_poly.type
_entity_poly.pdbx_seq_one_letter_code
_entity_poly.pdbx_strand_id
1 'polypeptide(L)'
;MMVEITNACNLACTGCALQMEGSVSMQANRKMIDFDMYTKLVDDVQDDLIFLVPYLGGESFLNKQMFDAIKYASDRGISVSATTAASFDHIKDFGQKISDSGLDFLFFSISGTEQEIYENFHVKGELAKVIANIKDV
;
A
#
# COMPACT_ATOMS: atom_id res chain seq x y z
N MET A 1 10.42 9.05 -6.41
CA MET A 1 9.06 9.40 -6.86
C MET A 1 8.03 8.79 -5.91
N MET A 2 6.97 9.51 -5.57
CA MET A 2 5.78 8.95 -4.91
C MET A 2 4.63 8.91 -5.92
N VAL A 3 3.88 7.81 -5.94
CA VAL A 3 2.73 7.64 -6.85
C VAL A 3 1.55 7.03 -6.09
N GLU A 4 0.41 7.71 -6.12
CA GLU A 4 -0.83 7.21 -5.54
C GLU A 4 -1.44 6.16 -6.48
N ILE A 5 -1.24 4.88 -6.15
CA ILE A 5 -1.77 3.76 -6.95
C ILE A 5 -3.27 3.51 -6.71
N THR A 6 -3.74 3.86 -5.52
CA THR A 6 -5.15 3.81 -5.17
C THR A 6 -5.42 4.77 -4.03
N ASN A 7 -6.62 5.28 -4.01
CA ASN A 7 -7.11 6.17 -2.98
C ASN A 7 -8.02 5.39 -1.99
N ALA A 8 -8.31 4.12 -2.29
CA ALA A 8 -9.16 3.26 -1.47
C ALA A 8 -8.41 2.77 -0.23
N CYS A 9 -9.09 2.75 0.91
CA CYS A 9 -8.61 2.14 2.15
C CYS A 9 -9.74 1.35 2.80
N ASN A 10 -9.40 0.26 3.49
CA ASN A 10 -10.33 -0.56 4.28
C ASN A 10 -10.29 -0.22 5.78
N LEU A 11 -9.37 0.64 6.21
CA LEU A 11 -9.31 1.22 7.56
C LEU A 11 -9.83 2.66 7.57
N ALA A 12 -10.06 3.20 8.77
CA ALA A 12 -10.47 4.60 8.98
C ALA A 12 -9.58 5.27 10.04
N CYS A 13 -8.27 5.28 9.81
CA CYS A 13 -7.32 5.67 10.84
C CYS A 13 -7.50 7.12 11.32
N THR A 14 -7.44 7.36 12.62
CA THR A 14 -7.72 8.68 13.24
C THR A 14 -6.68 9.75 12.86
N GLY A 15 -5.43 9.37 12.60
CA GLY A 15 -4.37 10.27 12.13
C GLY A 15 -4.27 10.43 10.61
N CYS A 16 -5.18 9.83 9.83
CA CYS A 16 -5.09 9.88 8.38
C CYS A 16 -5.63 11.21 7.83
N ALA A 17 -4.82 11.96 7.08
CA ALA A 17 -5.23 13.21 6.43
C ALA A 17 -6.48 13.05 5.55
N LEU A 18 -6.69 11.85 5.00
CA LEU A 18 -7.82 11.51 4.13
C LEU A 18 -9.14 11.31 4.89
N GLN A 19 -9.09 11.17 6.21
CA GLN A 19 -10.27 11.06 7.09
C GLN A 19 -10.61 12.39 7.78
N MET A 20 -9.82 13.45 7.55
CA MET A 20 -10.06 14.76 8.14
C MET A 20 -11.30 15.44 7.55
N GLU A 21 -11.98 16.24 8.37
CA GLU A 21 -13.14 17.02 7.94
C GLU A 21 -12.75 17.99 6.81
N GLY A 22 -13.55 18.01 5.73
CA GLY A 22 -13.24 18.78 4.51
C GLY A 22 -12.44 18.01 3.45
N SER A 23 -11.89 16.85 3.76
CA SER A 23 -11.30 15.95 2.76
C SER A 23 -12.38 15.31 1.88
N VAL A 24 -12.10 15.12 0.59
CA VAL A 24 -12.99 14.37 -0.30
C VAL A 24 -13.12 12.96 0.25
N SER A 25 -14.33 12.57 0.67
CA SER A 25 -14.59 11.23 1.22
C SER A 25 -14.17 10.17 0.21
N MET A 26 -13.03 9.53 0.48
CA MET A 26 -12.45 8.52 -0.40
C MET A 26 -13.27 7.23 -0.42
N GLN A 27 -14.06 6.98 0.64
CA GLN A 27 -14.95 5.83 0.70
C GLN A 27 -16.02 5.87 -0.41
N ALA A 28 -16.51 7.07 -0.75
CA ALA A 28 -17.52 7.25 -1.79
C ALA A 28 -16.94 7.31 -3.22
N ASN A 29 -15.66 7.66 -3.37
CA ASN A 29 -15.00 7.88 -4.66
C ASN A 29 -13.69 7.08 -4.76
N ARG A 30 -13.79 5.76 -4.59
CA ARG A 30 -12.64 4.86 -4.72
C ARG A 30 -12.12 4.85 -6.16
N LYS A 31 -10.84 5.11 -6.34
CA LYS A 31 -10.13 5.11 -7.61
C LYS A 31 -8.83 4.35 -7.50
N MET A 32 -8.48 3.68 -8.58
CA MET A 32 -7.21 3.01 -8.79
C MET A 32 -6.59 3.62 -10.04
N ILE A 33 -5.28 3.83 -10.03
CA ILE A 33 -4.57 4.22 -11.25
C ILE A 33 -4.68 3.06 -12.25
N ASP A 34 -4.87 3.40 -13.51
CA ASP A 34 -4.75 2.43 -14.59
C ASP A 34 -3.28 2.01 -14.74
N PHE A 35 -3.04 0.73 -15.01
CA PHE A 35 -1.68 0.21 -15.09
C PHE A 35 -0.89 0.81 -16.26
N ASP A 36 -1.51 1.04 -17.41
CA ASP A 36 -0.83 1.66 -18.56
C ASP A 36 -0.43 3.12 -18.26
N MET A 37 -1.24 3.81 -17.44
CA MET A 37 -0.85 5.12 -16.93
C MET A 37 0.34 5.03 -15.97
N TYR A 38 0.34 4.06 -15.05
CA TYR A 38 1.46 3.87 -14.12
C TYR A 38 2.76 3.55 -14.87
N THR A 39 2.73 2.62 -15.81
CA THR A 39 3.91 2.21 -16.58
C THR A 39 4.47 3.36 -17.40
N LYS A 40 3.59 4.15 -18.04
CA LYS A 40 3.98 5.37 -18.75
C LYS A 40 4.65 6.39 -17.82
N LEU A 41 4.07 6.65 -16.65
CA LEU A 41 4.66 7.58 -15.67
C LEU A 41 6.05 7.14 -15.22
N VAL A 42 6.25 5.83 -15.00
CA VAL A 42 7.55 5.27 -14.64
C VAL A 42 8.53 5.41 -15.82
N ASP A 43 8.11 5.04 -17.03
CA ASP A 43 8.97 5.09 -18.21
C ASP A 43 9.43 6.52 -18.55
N ASP A 44 8.56 7.52 -18.33
CA ASP A 44 8.85 8.94 -18.58
C ASP A 44 9.98 9.49 -17.68
N VAL A 45 10.27 8.84 -16.55
CA VAL A 45 11.27 9.31 -15.57
C VAL A 45 12.33 8.26 -15.19
N GLN A 46 12.28 7.05 -15.77
CA GLN A 46 13.07 5.90 -15.30
C GLN A 46 14.58 6.14 -15.32
N ASP A 47 15.10 6.89 -16.30
CA ASP A 47 16.53 7.12 -16.48
C ASP A 47 17.16 7.91 -15.32
N ASP A 48 16.36 8.72 -14.61
CA ASP A 48 16.80 9.55 -13.48
C ASP A 48 16.17 9.09 -12.14
N LEU A 49 15.35 8.03 -12.16
CA LEU A 49 14.59 7.60 -11.00
C LEU A 49 15.28 6.44 -10.26
N ILE A 50 15.84 6.74 -9.09
CA ILE A 50 16.51 5.73 -8.25
C ILE A 50 15.54 5.02 -7.30
N PHE A 51 14.48 5.71 -6.85
CA PHE A 51 13.63 5.23 -5.76
C PHE A 51 12.16 5.57 -5.97
N LEU A 52 11.27 4.58 -5.85
CA LEU A 52 9.83 4.70 -6.03
C LEU A 52 9.08 4.23 -4.79
N VAL A 53 8.07 5.00 -4.40
CA VAL A 53 7.15 4.68 -3.30
C VAL A 53 5.72 4.73 -3.84
N PRO A 54 5.04 3.58 -4.00
CA PRO A 54 3.67 3.50 -4.52
C PRO A 54 2.65 3.81 -3.40
N TYR A 55 2.84 4.94 -2.72
CA TYR A 55 2.11 5.32 -1.53
C TYR A 55 1.95 6.84 -1.46
N LEU A 56 0.72 7.28 -1.20
CA LEU A 56 0.41 8.67 -0.85
C LEU A 56 -0.89 8.74 -0.05
N GLY A 57 -1.88 7.95 -0.46
CA GLY A 57 -3.15 7.75 0.22
C GLY A 57 -3.65 6.31 0.05
N GLY A 58 -4.69 5.94 0.80
CA GLY A 58 -5.29 4.62 0.70
C GLY A 58 -4.45 3.49 1.34
N GLU A 59 -4.79 2.26 0.95
CA GLU A 59 -4.01 1.03 1.19
C GLU A 59 -3.62 0.46 -0.18
N SER A 60 -2.32 0.58 -0.53
CA SER A 60 -1.81 0.29 -1.88
C SER A 60 -2.09 -1.15 -2.33
N PHE A 61 -2.07 -2.11 -1.40
CA PHE A 61 -2.34 -3.52 -1.68
C PHE A 61 -3.82 -3.86 -1.93
N LEU A 62 -4.73 -2.88 -1.85
CA LEU A 62 -6.08 -3.02 -2.39
C LEU A 62 -6.12 -2.92 -3.92
N ASN A 63 -5.09 -2.33 -4.56
CA ASN A 63 -4.97 -2.36 -6.01
C ASN A 63 -4.50 -3.76 -6.46
N LYS A 64 -5.27 -4.40 -7.35
CA LYS A 64 -4.99 -5.76 -7.84
C LYS A 64 -3.66 -5.86 -8.59
N GLN A 65 -3.18 -4.77 -9.16
CA GLN A 65 -1.95 -4.68 -9.95
C GLN A 65 -0.77 -4.17 -9.11
N MET A 66 -0.91 -4.08 -7.79
CA MET A 66 0.15 -3.59 -6.90
C MET A 66 1.47 -4.37 -7.05
N PHE A 67 1.41 -5.71 -7.08
CA PHE A 67 2.61 -6.55 -7.25
C PHE A 67 3.24 -6.37 -8.62
N ASP A 68 2.42 -6.27 -9.68
CA ASP A 68 2.89 -6.01 -11.04
C ASP A 68 3.53 -4.62 -11.15
N ALA A 69 2.99 -3.62 -10.45
CA ALA A 69 3.52 -2.26 -10.41
C ALA A 69 4.89 -2.18 -9.71
N ILE A 70 5.05 -2.90 -8.59
CA ILE A 70 6.35 -3.05 -7.91
C ILE A 70 7.34 -3.73 -8.87
N LYS A 71 6.96 -4.88 -9.43
CA LYS A 71 7.79 -5.64 -10.35
C LYS A 71 8.23 -4.82 -11.56
N TYR A 72 7.31 -4.05 -12.14
CA TYR A 72 7.59 -3.22 -13.31
C TYR A 72 8.70 -2.19 -13.04
N ALA A 73 8.69 -1.56 -11.87
CA ALA A 73 9.72 -0.60 -11.46
C ALA A 73 11.03 -1.33 -11.08
N SER A 74 10.94 -2.43 -10.33
CA SER A 74 12.10 -3.23 -9.92
C SER A 74 12.87 -3.80 -11.11
N ASP A 75 12.17 -4.32 -12.13
CA ASP A 75 12.77 -4.84 -13.38
C ASP A 75 13.54 -3.76 -14.18
N ARG A 76 13.31 -2.47 -13.89
CA ARG A 76 14.03 -1.32 -14.45
C ARG A 76 15.20 -0.85 -13.59
N GLY A 77 15.52 -1.58 -12.52
CA GLY A 77 16.57 -1.21 -11.57
C GLY A 77 16.18 -0.07 -10.63
N ILE A 78 14.89 0.26 -10.55
CA ILE A 78 14.38 1.28 -9.62
C ILE A 78 14.12 0.60 -8.28
N SER A 79 14.69 1.13 -7.20
CA SER A 79 14.42 0.58 -5.87
C SER A 79 13.02 0.95 -5.39
N VAL A 80 12.28 -0.01 -4.84
CA VAL A 80 10.88 0.17 -4.46
C VAL A 80 10.67 -0.08 -2.97
N SER A 81 9.95 0.85 -2.32
CA SER A 81 9.55 0.73 -0.93
C SER A 81 8.04 0.88 -0.79
N ALA A 82 7.39 -0.08 -0.13
CA ALA A 82 5.95 -0.05 0.12
C ALA A 82 5.64 -0.05 1.62
N THR A 83 4.54 0.60 1.97
CA THR A 83 4.00 0.62 3.34
C THR A 83 2.58 0.06 3.31
N THR A 84 2.24 -0.78 4.28
CA THR A 84 0.89 -1.38 4.39
C THR A 84 0.47 -1.55 5.84
N ALA A 85 -0.83 -1.51 6.11
CA ALA A 85 -1.38 -1.93 7.40
C ALA A 85 -1.53 -3.47 7.49
N ALA A 86 -1.26 -4.21 6.40
CA ALA A 86 -1.44 -5.65 6.26
C ALA A 86 -2.85 -6.15 6.69
N SER A 87 -3.85 -5.27 6.60
CA SER A 87 -5.24 -5.57 6.92
C SER A 87 -5.97 -5.97 5.63
N PHE A 88 -5.74 -7.17 5.12
CA PHE A 88 -6.40 -7.64 3.90
C PHE A 88 -6.86 -9.09 4.04
N ASP A 89 -7.95 -9.41 3.33
CA ASP A 89 -8.53 -10.77 3.28
C ASP A 89 -8.32 -11.43 1.91
N HIS A 90 -8.07 -10.64 0.87
CA HIS A 90 -8.03 -11.10 -0.53
C HIS A 90 -6.65 -11.57 -1.00
N ILE A 91 -5.60 -11.32 -0.23
CA ILE A 91 -4.23 -11.65 -0.62
C ILE A 91 -3.80 -12.93 0.10
N LYS A 92 -3.67 -13.99 -0.69
CA LYS A 92 -2.99 -15.22 -0.29
C LYS A 92 -1.51 -15.17 -0.68
N ASP A 93 -0.69 -15.87 0.08
CA ASP A 93 0.76 -16.03 -0.14
C ASP A 93 1.44 -14.68 -0.29
N PHE A 94 1.15 -13.78 0.65
CA PHE A 94 1.61 -12.40 0.62
C PHE A 94 3.14 -12.33 0.62
N GLY A 95 3.82 -13.09 1.49
CA GLY A 95 5.27 -13.14 1.55
C GLY A 95 5.91 -13.57 0.22
N GLN A 96 5.38 -14.62 -0.39
CA GLN A 96 5.86 -15.10 -1.70
C GLN A 96 5.67 -14.03 -2.78
N LYS A 97 4.50 -13.38 -2.84
CA LYS A 97 4.23 -12.32 -3.83
C LYS A 97 5.11 -11.10 -3.63
N ILE A 98 5.40 -10.73 -2.38
CA ILE A 98 6.36 -9.67 -2.06
C ILE A 98 7.75 -10.05 -2.57
N SER A 99 8.21 -11.27 -2.26
CA SER A 99 9.51 -11.78 -2.71
C SER A 99 9.62 -11.80 -4.24
N ASP A 100 8.60 -12.30 -4.93
CA ASP A 100 8.56 -12.40 -6.39
C ASP A 100 8.43 -11.04 -7.09
N SER A 101 7.88 -10.03 -6.40
CA SER A 101 7.72 -8.68 -6.97
C SER A 101 9.03 -7.89 -7.03
N GLY A 102 10.07 -8.31 -6.33
CA GLY A 102 11.33 -7.56 -6.27
C GLY A 102 11.27 -6.28 -5.43
N LEU A 103 10.38 -6.25 -4.42
CA LEU A 103 10.30 -5.15 -3.44
C LEU A 103 11.56 -5.13 -2.55
N ASP A 104 12.19 -3.97 -2.39
CA ASP A 104 13.37 -3.84 -1.52
C ASP A 104 13.01 -3.63 -0.05
N PHE A 105 11.99 -2.82 0.21
CA PHE A 105 11.59 -2.45 1.57
C PHE A 105 10.08 -2.57 1.75
N LEU A 106 9.67 -3.32 2.78
CA LEU A 106 8.29 -3.42 3.22
C LEU A 106 8.18 -2.87 4.65
N PHE A 107 7.32 -1.88 4.83
CA PHE A 107 7.04 -1.28 6.12
C PHE A 107 5.61 -1.62 6.57
N PHE A 108 5.47 -2.07 7.82
CA PHE A 108 4.17 -2.35 8.42
C PHE A 108 3.74 -1.19 9.32
N SER A 109 2.55 -0.65 9.06
CA SER A 109 1.91 0.38 9.88
C SER A 109 1.10 -0.29 10.99
N ILE A 110 1.67 -0.33 12.20
CA ILE A 110 1.06 -0.91 13.39
C ILE A 110 1.25 0.02 14.60
N SER A 111 0.16 0.36 15.28
CA SER A 111 0.17 1.35 16.38
C SER A 111 0.04 0.77 17.80
N GLY A 112 -0.01 -0.56 17.95
CA GLY A 112 -0.11 -1.20 19.27
C GLY A 112 -0.09 -2.72 19.19
N THR A 113 0.20 -3.36 20.32
CA THR A 113 0.25 -4.83 20.46
C THR A 113 -1.00 -5.42 21.10
N GLU A 114 -1.95 -4.58 21.48
CA GLU A 114 -3.25 -4.97 22.03
C GLU A 114 -4.36 -4.48 21.09
N GLN A 115 -5.42 -5.28 20.92
CA GLN A 115 -6.51 -4.97 19.97
C GLN A 115 -7.14 -3.59 20.24
N GLU A 116 -7.42 -3.28 21.50
CA GLU A 116 -8.02 -1.99 21.89
C GLU A 116 -7.12 -0.80 21.50
N ILE A 117 -5.81 -0.89 21.79
CA ILE A 117 -4.84 0.15 21.45
C ILE A 117 -4.69 0.27 19.93
N TYR A 118 -4.61 -0.85 19.23
CA TYR A 118 -4.49 -0.88 17.77
C TYR A 118 -5.71 -0.24 17.09
N GLU A 119 -6.92 -0.63 17.49
CA GLU A 119 -8.18 -0.15 16.89
C GLU A 119 -8.48 1.32 17.18
N ASN A 120 -8.01 1.85 18.33
CA ASN A 120 -8.09 3.28 18.64
C ASN A 120 -7.43 4.15 17.56
N PHE A 121 -6.33 3.69 16.97
CA PHE A 121 -5.69 4.38 15.84
C PHE A 121 -6.17 3.85 14.50
N HIS A 122 -6.14 2.54 14.29
CA HIS A 122 -6.52 1.84 13.06
C HIS A 122 -7.98 1.38 13.11
N VAL A 123 -8.92 2.34 13.13
CA VAL A 123 -10.36 2.05 13.23
C VAL A 123 -10.80 1.04 12.16
N LYS A 124 -11.59 0.03 12.56
CA LYS A 124 -12.00 -1.17 11.79
C LYS A 124 -10.91 -2.22 11.56
N GLY A 125 -9.74 -2.04 12.16
CA GLY A 125 -8.63 -2.98 12.04
C GLY A 125 -8.74 -4.15 13.02
N GLU A 126 -8.28 -5.32 12.57
CA GLU A 126 -8.21 -6.53 13.40
C GLU A 126 -6.73 -6.93 13.56
N LEU A 127 -6.18 -6.75 14.75
CA LEU A 127 -4.76 -6.93 15.02
C LEU A 127 -4.30 -8.37 14.77
N ALA A 128 -5.13 -9.35 15.11
CA ALA A 128 -4.81 -10.77 14.89
C ALA A 128 -4.60 -11.07 13.39
N LYS A 129 -5.43 -10.49 12.52
CA LYS A 129 -5.31 -10.61 11.06
C LYS A 129 -4.03 -9.96 10.56
N VAL A 130 -3.74 -8.74 11.01
CA VAL A 130 -2.52 -8.01 10.64
C VAL A 130 -1.27 -8.81 11.02
N ILE A 131 -1.22 -9.34 12.25
CA ILE A 131 -0.09 -10.16 12.71
C ILE A 131 0.02 -11.45 11.88
N ALA A 132 -1.09 -12.09 11.52
CA ALA A 132 -1.07 -13.29 10.68
C ALA A 132 -0.48 -13.00 9.29
N ASN A 133 -0.89 -11.90 8.65
CA ASN A 133 -0.38 -11.48 7.35
C ASN A 133 1.10 -11.04 7.41
N ILE A 134 1.53 -10.41 8.51
CA ILE A 134 2.94 -10.05 8.71
C ILE A 134 3.81 -11.30 8.85
N LYS A 135 3.34 -12.33 9.55
CA LYS A 135 4.09 -13.59 9.75
C LYS A 135 4.25 -14.44 8.50
N ASP A 136 3.47 -14.16 7.46
CA ASP A 136 3.57 -14.83 6.16
C ASP A 136 4.76 -14.33 5.33
N VAL A 137 5.29 -13.15 5.67
CA VAL A 137 6.47 -12.51 5.02
C VAL A 137 7.75 -12.92 5.72
#